data_AF-A0A1Z9IQ79-F1
#
_entry.id   AF-A0A1Z9IQ79-F1
#
_cell.length_a   1.000
_cell.length_b   1.000
_cell.length_c   1.000
_cell.angle_alpha   90.00
_cell.angle_beta   90.00
_cell.angle_gamma   90.00
#
_symmetry.space_group_name_H-M   'P 1'
#
loop_
_entity.id
_entity.type
_entity.pdbx_description
1 polymer ?
#
loop_
_entity_poly.entity_id
_entity_poly.type
_entity_poly.pdbx_seq_one_letter_code
_entity_poly.pdbx_strand_id
1 'polypeptide(L)'
;MDISFPTSLFDRINMSNNEHHIHITPLKTYLVIYFTLLLMTLITLISVQFDFGSFNIVIAMIIASFKATLVLLFFMHLLYDNKINLAFLVASVVFLAVFIVITAVDTNYRNTLYDIRAKVVEEQAPAENFRNKKSY
;
A
#
# COMPACT_ATOMS: atom_id res chain seq x y z
N MET A 1 -51.34 42.14 36.62
CA MET A 1 -50.14 41.44 36.14
C MET A 1 -50.60 40.63 34.94
N ASP A 2 -50.40 41.13 33.72
CA ASP A 2 -50.81 40.45 32.49
C ASP A 2 -49.75 39.42 32.09
N ILE A 3 -50.16 38.16 32.07
CA ILE A 3 -49.33 37.02 31.71
C ILE A 3 -49.58 36.73 30.22
N SER A 4 -49.14 37.62 29.34
CA SER A 4 -49.21 37.39 27.90
C SER A 4 -48.07 36.44 27.50
N PHE A 5 -48.40 35.16 27.37
CA PHE A 5 -47.48 34.17 26.79
C PHE A 5 -47.12 34.61 25.35
N PRO A 6 -45.83 34.80 25.03
CA PRO A 6 -45.42 35.29 23.72
C PRO A 6 -45.68 34.22 22.65
N THR A 7 -46.52 34.53 21.67
CA THR A 7 -46.81 33.68 20.49
C THR A 7 -45.56 33.34 19.68
N SER A 8 -44.48 34.12 19.82
CA SER A 8 -43.17 33.86 19.21
C SER A 8 -42.45 32.62 19.76
N LEU A 9 -42.84 32.08 20.93
CA LEU A 9 -42.29 30.81 21.42
C LEU A 9 -42.84 29.62 20.63
N PHE A 10 -44.12 29.63 20.26
CA PHE A 10 -44.70 28.57 19.44
C PHE A 10 -44.13 28.56 18.02
N ASP A 11 -43.87 29.76 17.47
CA ASP A 11 -43.18 29.93 16.18
C ASP A 11 -41.73 29.38 16.23
N ARG A 12 -41.03 29.61 17.36
CA ARG A 12 -39.68 29.07 17.61
C ARG A 12 -39.64 27.54 17.69
N ILE A 13 -40.70 26.91 18.18
CA ILE A 13 -40.77 25.44 18.28
C ILE A 13 -41.09 24.83 16.90
N ASN A 14 -41.89 25.53 16.08
CA ASN A 14 -42.25 25.06 14.73
C ASN A 14 -41.13 25.25 13.69
N MET A 15 -40.21 26.20 13.91
CA MET A 15 -39.01 26.44 13.07
C MET A 15 -37.87 25.43 13.30
N SER A 16 -38.03 24.48 14.23
CA SER A 16 -37.03 23.43 14.52
C SER A 16 -37.17 22.18 13.62
N ASN A 17 -38.03 22.19 12.62
CA ASN A 17 -38.06 21.17 11.56
C ASN A 17 -37.15 21.59 10.41
N ASN A 18 -35.86 21.78 10.69
CA ASN A 18 -34.87 21.85 9.63
C ASN A 18 -34.54 20.42 9.21
N GLU A 19 -34.96 20.09 8.00
CA GLU A 19 -34.68 18.83 7.33
C GLU A 19 -33.18 18.53 7.38
N HIS A 20 -32.80 17.57 8.22
CA HIS A 20 -31.49 16.95 8.15
C HIS A 20 -31.44 16.11 6.87
N HIS A 21 -31.17 16.73 5.72
CA HIS A 21 -30.73 16.02 4.53
C HIS A 21 -29.40 15.36 4.86
N ILE A 22 -29.47 14.08 5.23
CA ILE A 22 -28.32 13.23 5.44
C ILE A 22 -27.57 13.19 4.11
N HIS A 23 -26.46 13.93 4.00
CA HIS A 23 -25.54 13.83 2.87
C HIS A 23 -24.71 12.54 3.04
N ILE A 24 -25.38 11.39 2.94
CA ILE A 24 -24.74 10.08 2.86
C ILE A 24 -24.02 10.03 1.51
N THR A 25 -22.70 10.11 1.54
CA THR A 25 -21.87 9.75 0.39
C THR A 25 -22.36 8.41 -0.16
N PRO A 26 -22.63 8.31 -1.48
CA PRO A 26 -23.32 7.15 -2.02
C PRO A 26 -22.48 5.89 -1.81
N LEU A 27 -23.02 4.94 -1.05
CA LEU A 27 -22.47 3.58 -0.86
C LEU A 27 -22.14 2.90 -2.20
N LYS A 28 -22.84 3.29 -3.27
CA LYS A 28 -22.61 2.85 -4.64
C LYS A 28 -21.16 3.05 -5.10
N THR A 29 -20.51 4.17 -4.75
CA THR A 29 -19.12 4.43 -5.14
C THR A 29 -18.18 3.40 -4.53
N TYR A 30 -18.28 3.19 -3.22
CA TYR A 30 -17.49 2.19 -2.49
C TYR A 30 -17.69 0.77 -3.02
N LEU A 31 -18.93 0.40 -3.34
CA LEU A 31 -19.24 -0.91 -3.91
C LEU A 31 -18.63 -1.11 -5.30
N VAL A 32 -18.69 -0.11 -6.18
CA VAL A 32 -18.06 -0.20 -7.51
C VAL A 32 -16.56 -0.45 -7.38
N ILE A 33 -15.87 0.30 -6.52
CA ILE A 33 -14.42 0.19 -6.34
C ILE A 33 -14.06 -1.13 -5.66
N TYR A 34 -14.87 -1.59 -4.71
CA TYR A 34 -14.73 -2.91 -4.11
C TYR A 34 -14.72 -4.01 -5.18
N PHE A 35 -15.69 -3.99 -6.10
CA PHE A 35 -15.74 -4.95 -7.20
C PHE A 35 -14.56 -4.79 -8.16
N THR A 36 -14.11 -3.56 -8.46
CA THR A 36 -12.89 -3.32 -9.25
C THR A 36 -11.66 -3.96 -8.61
N LEU A 37 -11.49 -3.82 -7.29
CA LEU A 37 -10.37 -4.41 -6.55
C LEU A 37 -10.42 -5.94 -6.53
N LEU A 38 -11.63 -6.51 -6.43
CA LEU A 38 -11.84 -7.97 -6.48
C LEU A 38 -11.43 -8.49 -7.86
N LEU A 39 -11.91 -7.83 -8.93
CA LEU A 39 -11.57 -8.18 -10.30
C LEU A 39 -10.06 -8.08 -10.56
N MET A 40 -9.41 -7.05 -10.03
CA MET A 40 -7.96 -6.92 -10.13
C MET A 40 -7.20 -8.03 -9.39
N THR A 41 -7.74 -8.51 -8.27
CA THR A 41 -7.17 -9.64 -7.52
C THR A 41 -7.31 -10.95 -8.30
N LEU A 42 -8.46 -11.17 -8.96
CA LEU A 42 -8.65 -12.31 -9.87
C LEU A 42 -7.64 -12.28 -11.02
N ILE A 43 -7.42 -11.09 -11.61
CA ILE A 43 -6.39 -10.91 -12.64
C ILE A 43 -5.01 -11.31 -12.11
N THR A 44 -4.65 -10.95 -10.87
CA THR A 44 -3.37 -11.38 -10.28
C THR A 44 -3.30 -12.90 -10.13
N LEU A 45 -4.36 -13.55 -9.66
CA LEU A 45 -4.39 -15.02 -9.54
C LEU A 45 -4.22 -15.73 -10.88
N ILE A 46 -4.81 -15.16 -11.95
CA ILE A 46 -4.63 -15.65 -13.31
C ILE A 46 -3.21 -15.37 -13.79
N SER A 47 -2.67 -14.17 -13.51
CA SER A 47 -1.31 -13.78 -13.88
C SER A 47 -0.25 -14.69 -13.28
N VAL A 48 -0.47 -15.26 -12.08
CA VAL A 48 0.47 -16.22 -11.48
C VAL A 48 0.54 -17.54 -12.27
N GLN A 49 -0.51 -17.90 -13.01
CA GLN A 49 -0.53 -19.13 -13.82
C GLN A 49 0.26 -18.99 -15.12
N PHE A 50 0.55 -17.75 -15.55
CA PHE A 50 1.37 -17.47 -16.72
C PHE A 50 2.79 -17.19 -16.29
N ASP A 51 3.71 -18.10 -16.61
CA ASP A 51 5.10 -18.00 -16.19
C ASP A 51 5.94 -17.21 -17.21
N PHE A 52 6.06 -15.90 -17.00
CA PHE A 52 6.95 -15.00 -17.75
C PHE A 52 8.37 -14.93 -17.15
N GLY A 53 8.73 -15.89 -16.28
CA GLY A 53 10.04 -15.96 -15.63
C GLY A 53 10.32 -14.72 -14.78
N SER A 54 11.43 -14.03 -15.07
CA SER A 54 11.87 -12.84 -14.31
C SER A 54 10.90 -11.65 -14.41
N PHE A 55 10.03 -11.60 -15.43
CA PHE A 55 9.07 -10.51 -15.59
C PHE A 55 7.81 -10.66 -14.70
N ASN A 56 7.56 -11.84 -14.15
CA ASN A 56 6.40 -12.09 -13.27
C ASN A 56 6.37 -11.12 -12.09
N ILE A 57 7.52 -10.90 -11.46
CA ILE A 57 7.61 -10.02 -10.29
C ILE A 57 7.28 -8.57 -10.65
N VAL A 58 7.73 -8.11 -11.82
CA VAL A 58 7.50 -6.73 -12.29
C VAL A 58 6.01 -6.52 -12.57
N ILE A 59 5.38 -7.45 -13.26
CA ILE A 59 3.94 -7.41 -13.57
C ILE A 59 3.12 -7.47 -12.27
N ALA A 60 3.47 -8.37 -11.35
CA ALA A 60 2.80 -8.50 -10.06
C ALA A 60 2.91 -7.20 -9.23
N MET A 61 4.08 -6.56 -9.22
CA MET A 61 4.30 -5.28 -8.54
C MET A 61 3.46 -4.16 -9.13
N ILE A 62 3.37 -4.05 -10.46
CA ILE A 62 2.53 -3.03 -11.13
C ILE A 62 1.06 -3.21 -10.74
N ILE A 63 0.56 -4.44 -10.80
CA ILE A 63 -0.83 -4.75 -10.44
C ILE A 63 -1.09 -4.42 -8.97
N ALA A 64 -0.17 -4.81 -8.08
CA ALA A 64 -0.25 -4.51 -6.66
C ALA A 64 -0.23 -3.00 -6.37
N SER A 65 0.63 -2.23 -7.04
CA SER A 65 0.70 -0.76 -6.88
C SER A 65 -0.61 -0.09 -7.30
N PHE A 66 -1.19 -0.48 -8.44
CA PHE A 66 -2.46 0.11 -8.88
C PHE A 66 -3.61 -0.23 -7.92
N LYS A 67 -3.67 -1.47 -7.42
CA LYS A 67 -4.61 -1.86 -6.36
C LYS A 67 -4.45 -0.97 -5.12
N ALA A 68 -3.21 -0.74 -4.68
CA ALA A 68 -2.92 0.11 -3.53
C ALA A 68 -3.38 1.55 -3.79
N THR A 69 -3.11 2.13 -4.96
CA THR A 69 -3.56 3.50 -5.31
C THR A 69 -5.08 3.65 -5.24
N LEU A 70 -5.84 2.69 -5.77
CA LEU A 70 -7.31 2.68 -5.66
C LEU A 70 -7.78 2.64 -4.20
N VAL A 71 -7.16 1.80 -3.36
CA VAL A 71 -7.48 1.73 -1.93
C VAL A 71 -7.19 3.06 -1.24
N LEU A 72 -6.03 3.66 -1.52
CA LEU A 72 -5.62 4.92 -0.91
C LEU A 72 -6.54 6.08 -1.29
N LEU A 73 -6.86 6.23 -2.58
CA LEU A 73 -7.71 7.34 -3.06
C LEU A 73 -9.14 7.26 -2.52
N PHE A 74 -9.72 6.05 -2.49
CA PHE A 74 -11.16 5.89 -2.24
C PHE A 74 -11.50 5.31 -0.87
N PHE A 75 -10.86 4.21 -0.45
CA PHE A 75 -11.17 3.57 0.85
C PHE A 75 -10.57 4.31 2.04
N MET A 76 -9.39 4.90 1.86
CA MET A 76 -8.84 5.83 2.85
C MET A 76 -9.38 7.26 2.68
N HIS A 77 -10.32 7.47 1.76
CA HIS A 77 -10.98 8.74 1.50
C HIS A 77 -9.98 9.89 1.19
N LEU A 78 -8.75 9.57 0.78
CA LEU A 78 -7.67 10.54 0.59
C LEU A 78 -8.00 11.62 -0.44
N LEU A 79 -8.86 11.31 -1.41
CA LEU A 79 -9.34 12.28 -2.39
C LEU A 79 -10.20 13.39 -1.76
N TYR A 80 -10.90 13.09 -0.66
CA TYR A 80 -11.83 14.00 0.02
C TYR A 80 -11.34 14.46 1.40
N ASP A 81 -10.23 13.89 1.87
CA ASP A 81 -9.65 14.16 3.19
C ASP A 81 -8.62 15.31 3.16
N ASN A 82 -8.15 15.70 4.35
CA ASN A 82 -7.20 16.78 4.54
C ASN A 82 -5.84 16.49 3.87
N LYS A 83 -5.25 17.54 3.28
CA LYS A 83 -3.95 17.50 2.59
C LYS A 83 -2.79 16.98 3.46
N ILE A 84 -2.94 17.04 4.79
CA ILE A 84 -1.99 16.51 5.76
C ILE A 84 -1.87 14.98 5.62
N ASN A 85 -2.98 14.26 5.43
CA ASN A 85 -2.96 12.81 5.28
C ASN A 85 -2.28 12.38 3.98
N LEU A 86 -2.47 13.17 2.91
CA LEU A 86 -1.76 12.99 1.66
C LEU A 86 -0.25 13.23 1.82
N ALA A 87 0.16 14.24 2.58
CA ALA A 87 1.58 14.50 2.85
C ALA A 87 2.24 13.34 3.61
N PHE A 88 1.60 12.80 4.66
CA PHE A 88 2.11 11.63 5.39
C PHE A 88 2.19 10.38 4.52
N LEU A 89 1.22 10.17 3.63
CA LEU A 89 1.21 9.06 2.70
C LEU A 89 2.34 9.17 1.67
N VAL A 90 2.54 10.35 1.07
CA VAL A 90 3.65 10.56 0.13
C VAL A 90 4.98 10.38 0.85
N ALA A 91 5.12 10.92 2.07
CA ALA A 91 6.32 10.75 2.87
C ALA A 91 6.62 9.27 3.17
N SER A 92 5.60 8.48 3.54
CA SER A 92 5.77 7.05 3.84
C SER A 92 6.09 6.23 2.60
N VAL A 93 5.47 6.51 1.45
CA VAL A 93 5.77 5.85 0.17
C VAL A 93 7.19 6.17 -0.30
N VAL A 94 7.61 7.44 -0.21
CA VAL A 94 9.00 7.84 -0.53
C VAL A 94 9.99 7.16 0.39
N PHE A 95 9.71 7.15 1.69
CA PHE A 95 10.56 6.47 2.68
C PHE A 95 10.68 4.96 2.39
N LEU A 96 9.56 4.29 2.08
CA LEU A 96 9.54 2.88 1.69
C LEU A 96 10.35 2.64 0.41
N ALA A 97 10.18 3.50 -0.61
CA ALA A 97 10.92 3.38 -1.86
C ALA A 97 12.43 3.49 -1.64
N VAL A 98 12.88 4.45 -0.82
CA VAL A 98 14.29 4.57 -0.43
C VAL A 98 14.79 3.31 0.26
N PHE A 99 14.01 2.78 1.22
CA PHE A 99 14.38 1.57 1.95
C PHE A 99 14.50 0.35 1.03
N ILE A 100 13.55 0.17 0.09
CA ILE A 100 13.59 -0.90 -0.90
C ILE A 100 14.83 -0.76 -1.80
N VAL A 101 15.14 0.43 -2.29
CA VAL A 101 16.31 0.65 -3.16
C VAL A 101 17.61 0.33 -2.42
N ILE A 102 17.77 0.81 -1.19
CA ILE A 102 18.96 0.52 -0.39
C ILE A 102 19.09 -0.99 -0.13
N THR A 103 18.00 -1.66 0.25
CA THR A 103 17.98 -3.12 0.51
C THR A 103 18.30 -3.92 -0.76
N ALA A 104 17.77 -3.49 -1.90
CA ALA A 104 18.05 -4.12 -3.19
C ALA A 104 19.52 -3.97 -3.57
N VAL A 105 20.09 -2.77 -3.38
CA VAL A 105 21.50 -2.50 -3.64
C VAL A 105 22.40 -3.34 -2.71
N ASP A 106 22.10 -3.37 -1.40
CA ASP A 106 22.84 -4.20 -0.44
C ASP A 106 22.84 -5.69 -0.81
N THR A 107 21.65 -6.23 -1.13
CA THR A 107 21.51 -7.63 -1.53
C THR A 107 22.33 -7.98 -2.77
N ASN A 108 22.37 -7.09 -3.77
CA ASN A 108 23.16 -7.31 -4.98
C ASN A 108 24.66 -7.32 -4.69
N TYR A 109 25.16 -6.43 -3.83
CA TYR A 109 26.58 -6.40 -3.48
C TYR A 109 27.00 -7.56 -2.58
N ARG A 110 26.13 -8.07 -1.70
CA ARG A 110 26.41 -9.23 -0.85
C ARG A 110 26.77 -10.48 -1.65
N ASN A 111 26.07 -10.76 -2.75
CA ASN A 111 26.40 -11.90 -3.62
C ASN A 111 27.80 -11.79 -4.20
N THR A 112 28.19 -10.58 -4.62
CA THR A 112 29.54 -10.32 -5.16
C THR A 112 30.61 -10.51 -4.09
N LEU A 113 30.35 -10.05 -2.86
CA LEU A 113 31.30 -10.19 -1.75
C LEU A 113 31.49 -11.65 -1.30
N TYR A 114 30.45 -12.48 -1.34
CA TYR A 114 30.59 -13.90 -1.00
C TYR A 114 31.44 -14.65 -2.02
N ASP A 115 31.31 -14.35 -3.31
CA ASP A 115 32.15 -14.96 -4.35
C ASP A 115 33.62 -14.55 -4.22
N ILE A 116 33.88 -13.27 -3.94
CA ILE A 116 35.25 -12.78 -3.70
C ILE A 116 35.83 -13.41 -2.42
N ARG A 117 35.06 -13.47 -1.33
CA ARG A 117 35.53 -14.13 -0.09
C ARG A 117 35.79 -15.61 -0.28
N ALA A 118 34.96 -16.32 -1.05
CA ALA A 118 35.17 -17.73 -1.35
C ALA A 118 36.49 -17.94 -2.10
N LYS A 119 36.77 -17.12 -3.12
CA LYS A 119 38.04 -17.15 -3.87
C LYS A 119 39.25 -16.83 -2.99
N VAL A 120 39.16 -15.83 -2.12
CA VAL A 120 40.26 -15.44 -1.20
C VAL A 120 40.51 -16.51 -0.14
N VAL A 121 39.47 -17.11 0.44
CA VAL A 121 39.62 -18.21 1.41
C VAL A 121 40.22 -19.45 0.75
N GLU A 122 39.87 -19.72 -0.50
CA GLU A 122 40.47 -20.79 -1.30
C GLU A 122 41.91 -20.49 -1.70
N GLU A 123 42.29 -19.23 -1.90
CA GLU A 123 43.69 -18.88 -2.20
C GLU A 123 44.59 -18.89 -0.97
N GLN A 124 44.03 -18.56 0.21
CA GLN A 124 44.77 -18.45 1.46
C GLN A 124 44.71 -19.71 2.34
N ALA A 125 43.95 -20.74 1.94
CA ALA A 125 43.82 -21.95 2.74
C ALA A 125 45.11 -22.81 2.68
N PRO A 126 45.59 -23.37 3.81
CA PRO A 126 46.73 -24.27 3.81
C PRO A 126 46.41 -25.57 3.07
N ALA A 127 47.42 -26.14 2.40
CA ALA A 127 47.31 -27.32 1.53
C ALA A 127 46.63 -28.54 2.18
N GLU A 128 46.65 -28.61 3.52
CA GLU A 128 45.99 -29.63 4.34
C GLU A 128 44.46 -29.57 4.29
N ASN A 129 43.86 -28.39 4.11
CA ASN A 129 42.40 -28.22 4.06
C ASN A 129 41.79 -28.72 2.74
N PHE A 130 42.51 -28.63 1.62
CA PHE A 130 42.04 -29.17 0.33
C PHE A 130 42.10 -30.70 0.27
N ARG A 131 42.96 -31.35 1.06
CA ARG A 131 43.00 -32.81 1.18
C ARG A 131 41.74 -33.39 1.79
N ASN A 132 41.12 -32.69 2.75
CA ASN A 132 39.88 -33.14 3.41
C ASN A 132 38.64 -32.88 2.53
N LYS A 133 38.60 -31.77 1.79
CA LYS A 133 37.44 -31.36 0.96
C LYS A 133 37.12 -32.31 -0.21
N LYS A 134 38.08 -33.12 -0.68
CA LYS A 134 37.90 -34.05 -1.82
C LYS A 134 37.28 -35.40 -1.42
N SER A 135 36.94 -35.59 -0.14
CA SER A 135 36.45 -36.86 0.41
C SER A 135 34.92 -36.93 0.55
N TYR A 136 34.18 -35.93 0.05
CA TYR A 136 32.72 -35.88 -0.01
C TYR A 136 32.25 -35.56 -1.42
#